data_AF-A0A954LD00-F1
#
_entry.id   AF-A0A954LD00-F1
#
_cell.length_a   1.000
_cell.length_b   1.000
_cell.length_c   1.000
_cell.angle_alpha   90.00
_cell.angle_beta   90.00
_cell.angle_gamma   90.00
#
_symmetry.space_group_name_H-M   'P 1'
#
loop_
_entity.id
_entity.type
_entity.pdbx_description
1 polymer ?
#
loop_
_entity_poly.entity_id
_entity_poly.type
_entity_poly.pdbx_seq_one_letter_code
_entity_poly.pdbx_strand_id
1 'polypeptide(L)'
;MSVDPDDVMIRDFQVSGQPLIDALDLLFLQTNDPELDYVIEKGVLLITTREVTELPSHFSIRTYDVSGLSLHEEQLNDLVTLCSEDPQMWDPAGGGCQFRMSGSTLFVFGHRRAHRVVIEVLEHLMEASH
;
A
#
# COMPACT_ATOMS: atom_id res chain seq x y z
N MET A 1 23.03 -16.10 -22.86
CA MET A 1 21.89 -15.29 -22.40
C MET A 1 22.23 -13.85 -22.69
N SER A 2 21.60 -13.25 -23.69
CA SER A 2 21.66 -11.80 -23.92
C SER A 2 20.73 -11.16 -22.90
N VAL A 3 21.25 -10.24 -22.10
CA VAL A 3 20.44 -9.32 -21.29
C VAL A 3 19.66 -8.45 -22.27
N ASP A 4 18.36 -8.29 -22.07
CA ASP A 4 17.55 -7.45 -22.93
C ASP A 4 18.04 -6.00 -22.75
N PRO A 5 18.36 -5.25 -23.82
CA PRO A 5 18.72 -3.84 -23.69
C PRO A 5 17.62 -2.98 -23.03
N ASP A 6 16.38 -3.47 -22.94
CA ASP A 6 15.28 -2.83 -22.22
C ASP A 6 15.20 -3.24 -20.73
N ASP A 7 16.05 -4.17 -20.25
CA ASP A 7 16.15 -4.50 -18.83
C ASP A 7 16.73 -3.31 -18.05
N VAL A 8 15.90 -2.66 -17.24
CA VAL A 8 16.32 -1.56 -16.37
C VAL A 8 17.32 -2.07 -15.34
N MET A 9 18.61 -1.81 -15.59
CA MET A 9 19.69 -2.13 -14.67
C MET A 9 19.92 -0.95 -13.72
N ILE A 10 19.40 -1.04 -12.50
CA ILE A 10 19.71 -0.08 -11.44
C ILE A 10 21.19 -0.28 -11.04
N ARG A 11 22.03 0.70 -11.37
CA ARG A 11 23.46 0.73 -10.99
C ARG A 11 23.69 1.92 -10.07
N ASP A 12 24.44 1.68 -9.00
CA ASP A 12 24.91 2.71 -8.06
C ASP A 12 23.79 3.50 -7.35
N PHE A 13 22.73 2.82 -6.87
CA PHE A 13 21.69 3.45 -6.05
C PHE A 13 22.24 3.83 -4.67
N GLN A 14 22.30 5.13 -4.38
CA GLN A 14 22.68 5.66 -3.07
C GLN A 14 21.63 6.68 -2.62
N VAL A 15 20.99 6.40 -1.49
CA VAL A 15 20.11 7.33 -0.78
C VAL A 15 20.63 7.49 0.64
N SER A 16 20.75 8.73 1.10
CA SER A 16 21.21 9.04 2.46
C SER A 16 20.39 10.18 3.06
N GLY A 17 20.17 10.13 4.37
CA GLY A 17 19.38 11.13 5.10
C GLY A 17 17.86 11.01 4.91
N GLN A 18 17.36 9.94 4.29
CA GLN A 18 15.94 9.66 4.10
C GLN A 18 15.52 8.43 4.90
N PRO A 19 14.24 8.32 5.31
CA PRO A 19 13.65 7.06 5.76
C PRO A 19 13.88 5.95 4.72
N LEU A 20 14.18 4.74 5.22
CA LEU A 20 14.40 3.56 4.36
C LEU A 20 13.19 3.26 3.46
N ILE A 21 11.98 3.53 3.95
CA ILE A 21 10.73 3.32 3.22
C ILE A 21 10.69 4.15 1.94
N ASP A 22 11.03 5.43 2.04
CA ASP A 22 11.02 6.36 0.90
C ASP A 22 12.09 5.96 -0.14
N ALA A 23 13.25 5.50 0.34
CA ALA A 23 14.30 4.99 -0.54
C ALA A 23 13.87 3.71 -1.28
N LEU A 24 13.13 2.83 -0.62
CA LEU A 24 12.60 1.61 -1.22
C LEU A 24 11.51 1.92 -2.24
N ASP A 25 10.60 2.85 -1.96
CA ASP A 25 9.55 3.26 -2.91
C ASP A 25 10.18 3.83 -4.20
N LEU A 26 11.25 4.63 -4.09
CA LEU A 26 12.01 5.11 -5.24
C LEU A 26 12.67 3.98 -6.05
N LEU A 27 13.18 2.95 -5.36
CA LEU A 27 13.80 1.79 -6.02
C LEU A 27 12.77 1.00 -6.83
N PHE A 28 11.57 0.79 -6.28
CA PHE A 28 10.53 -0.01 -6.92
C PHE A 28 9.81 0.71 -8.07
N LEU A 29 9.81 2.04 -8.11
CA LEU A 29 9.35 2.81 -9.27
C LEU A 29 10.13 2.48 -10.57
N GLN A 30 11.34 1.94 -10.45
CA GLN A 30 12.19 1.62 -11.61
C GLN A 30 12.12 0.16 -12.03
N THR A 31 11.38 -0.69 -11.30
CA THR A 31 11.25 -2.12 -11.60
C THR A 31 9.86 -2.43 -12.13
N ASN A 32 9.74 -2.54 -13.45
CA ASN A 32 8.47 -2.84 -14.12
C ASN A 32 8.27 -4.34 -14.39
N ASP A 33 9.33 -5.15 -14.46
CA ASP A 33 9.23 -6.60 -14.60
C ASP A 33 10.48 -7.33 -14.03
N PRO A 34 10.36 -8.10 -12.93
CA PRO A 34 9.16 -8.23 -12.10
C PRO A 34 8.90 -6.94 -11.31
N GLU A 35 7.62 -6.63 -11.08
CA GLU A 35 7.24 -5.58 -10.15
C GLU A 35 7.66 -5.98 -8.73
N LEU A 36 8.66 -5.29 -8.19
CA LEU A 36 9.17 -5.54 -6.84
C LEU A 36 8.37 -4.78 -5.78
N ASP A 37 8.28 -5.37 -4.61
CA ASP A 37 7.76 -4.77 -3.39
C ASP A 37 8.48 -5.38 -2.18
N TYR A 38 8.04 -5.05 -0.97
CA TYR A 38 8.62 -5.59 0.25
C TYR A 38 7.61 -5.81 1.37
N VAL A 39 7.98 -6.76 2.23
CA VAL A 39 7.33 -7.00 3.53
C VAL A 39 8.36 -6.92 4.66
N ILE A 40 7.92 -6.52 5.85
CA ILE A 40 8.73 -6.56 7.06
C ILE A 40 8.13 -7.64 7.96
N GLU A 41 8.86 -8.73 8.14
CA GLU A 41 8.45 -9.84 8.99
C GLU A 41 9.50 -10.11 10.06
N LYS A 42 9.08 -10.10 11.33
CA LYS A 42 9.97 -10.39 12.47
C LYS A 42 11.25 -9.53 12.48
N GLY A 43 11.13 -8.28 12.05
CA GLY A 43 12.25 -7.33 11.96
C GLY A 43 13.17 -7.53 10.76
N VAL A 44 12.82 -8.42 9.83
CA VAL A 44 13.57 -8.65 8.58
C VAL A 44 12.82 -8.02 7.41
N LEU A 45 13.54 -7.22 6.62
CA LEU A 45 13.07 -6.70 5.34
C LEU A 45 13.25 -7.78 4.27
N LEU A 46 12.15 -8.21 3.65
CA LEU A 46 12.16 -9.10 2.50
C LEU A 46 11.73 -8.31 1.26
N ILE A 47 12.65 -8.13 0.32
CA ILE A 47 12.34 -7.64 -1.03
C ILE A 47 11.90 -8.85 -1.86
N THR A 48 10.73 -8.75 -2.48
CA THR A 48 10.10 -9.85 -3.22
C THR A 48 9.23 -9.28 -4.33
N THR A 49 8.57 -10.13 -5.13
CA THR A 49 7.62 -9.67 -6.13
C THR A 49 6.30 -9.22 -5.50
N ARG A 50 5.60 -8.30 -6.17
CA ARG A 50 4.26 -7.86 -5.81
C ARG A 50 3.30 -9.03 -5.59
N GLU A 51 3.31 -10.00 -6.51
CA GLU A 51 2.51 -11.23 -6.41
C GLU A 51 2.69 -11.95 -5.07
N VAL A 52 3.94 -12.04 -4.57
CA VAL A 52 4.21 -12.65 -3.27
C VAL A 52 3.64 -11.81 -2.13
N THR A 53 3.79 -10.48 -2.18
CA THR A 53 3.28 -9.59 -1.11
C THR A 53 1.75 -9.55 -1.02
N GLU A 54 1.07 -9.93 -2.09
CA GLU A 54 -0.39 -9.99 -2.20
C GLU A 54 -0.95 -11.38 -1.86
N LEU A 55 -0.11 -12.31 -1.39
CA LEU A 55 -0.58 -13.57 -0.83
C LEU A 55 -1.28 -13.36 0.53
N PRO A 56 -2.35 -14.13 0.85
CA PRO A 56 -3.08 -14.01 2.10
C PRO A 56 -2.22 -14.11 3.38
N SER A 57 -1.04 -14.75 3.31
CA SER A 57 -0.09 -14.84 4.43
C SER A 57 0.47 -13.48 4.87
N HIS A 58 0.43 -12.47 4.00
CA HIS A 58 0.92 -11.12 4.27
C HIS A 58 -0.20 -10.12 4.58
N PHE A 59 -1.44 -10.60 4.70
CA PHE A 59 -2.57 -9.75 5.06
C PHE A 59 -2.59 -9.52 6.56
N SER A 60 -2.93 -8.31 6.95
CA SER A 60 -3.05 -7.93 8.36
C SER A 60 -4.34 -7.16 8.60
N ILE A 61 -4.87 -7.25 9.82
CA ILE A 61 -5.90 -6.33 10.29
C ILE A 61 -5.19 -5.17 10.98
N ARG A 62 -5.49 -3.94 10.54
CA ARG A 62 -5.06 -2.71 11.20
C ARG A 62 -6.26 -1.84 11.53
N THR A 63 -6.11 -1.05 12.57
CA THR A 63 -7.12 -0.09 13.01
C THR A 63 -6.62 1.33 12.84
N TYR A 64 -7.47 2.21 12.33
CA TYR A 64 -7.19 3.64 12.16
C TYR A 64 -8.25 4.44 12.92
N ASP A 65 -7.81 5.50 13.59
CA ASP A 65 -8.71 6.46 14.21
C ASP A 65 -9.23 7.43 13.14
N VAL A 66 -10.55 7.55 13.06
CA VAL A 66 -11.25 8.42 12.12
C VAL A 66 -12.18 9.40 12.86
N SER A 67 -11.97 9.62 14.16
CA SER A 67 -12.78 10.50 15.00
C SER A 67 -12.87 11.96 14.51
N GLY A 68 -11.90 12.41 13.72
CA GLY A 68 -11.88 13.74 13.10
C GLY A 68 -12.61 13.84 11.76
N LEU A 69 -13.06 12.73 11.18
CA LEU A 69 -13.64 12.69 9.84
C LEU A 69 -15.16 12.68 9.91
N SER A 70 -15.80 13.58 9.15
CA SER A 70 -17.27 13.66 9.01
C SER A 70 -17.74 12.89 7.77
N LEU A 71 -17.28 11.64 7.62
CA LEU A 71 -17.57 10.77 6.48
C LEU A 71 -18.21 9.47 6.92
N HIS A 72 -19.14 8.96 6.11
CA HIS A 72 -19.70 7.63 6.28
C HIS A 72 -18.81 6.56 5.61
N GLU A 73 -18.98 5.30 6.02
CA GLU A 73 -18.18 4.16 5.52
C GLU A 73 -18.20 4.06 3.99
N GLU A 74 -19.37 4.26 3.37
CA GLU A 74 -19.52 4.23 1.91
C GLU A 74 -18.69 5.31 1.21
N GLN A 75 -18.66 6.54 1.75
CA GLN A 75 -17.89 7.62 1.16
C GLN A 75 -16.39 7.37 1.28
N LEU A 76 -15.96 6.82 2.42
CA LEU A 76 -14.57 6.41 2.60
C LEU A 76 -14.20 5.26 1.65
N ASN A 77 -15.14 4.33 1.39
CA ASN A 77 -14.97 3.28 0.40
C ASN A 77 -14.67 3.83 -0.98
N ASP A 78 -15.52 4.76 -1.42
CA ASP A 78 -15.42 5.34 -2.74
C ASP A 78 -14.08 6.07 -2.91
N LEU A 79 -13.63 6.79 -1.86
CA LEU A 79 -12.35 7.49 -1.87
C LEU A 79 -11.16 6.54 -1.88
N VAL A 80 -11.13 5.53 -1.00
CA VAL A 80 -10.05 4.53 -0.96
C VAL A 80 -9.96 3.77 -2.28
N THR A 81 -11.10 3.36 -2.83
CA THR A 81 -11.18 2.66 -4.12
C THR A 81 -10.72 3.56 -5.27
N LEU A 82 -11.12 4.83 -5.28
CA LEU A 82 -10.72 5.81 -6.30
C LEU A 82 -9.21 6.12 -6.27
N CYS A 83 -8.61 6.17 -5.09
CA CYS A 83 -7.18 6.45 -4.90
C CYS A 83 -6.29 5.22 -5.06
N SER A 84 -6.86 4.03 -5.28
CA SER A 84 -6.08 2.79 -5.43
C SER A 84 -5.57 2.61 -6.85
N GLU A 85 -4.30 2.22 -6.99
CA GLU A 85 -3.73 1.82 -8.28
C GLU A 85 -4.40 0.56 -8.85
N ASP A 86 -4.85 -0.34 -7.95
CA ASP A 86 -5.70 -1.48 -8.27
C ASP A 86 -7.03 -1.39 -7.51
N PRO A 87 -8.09 -0.81 -8.10
CA PRO A 87 -9.41 -0.75 -7.48
C PRO A 87 -10.03 -2.14 -7.25
N GLN A 88 -9.65 -3.16 -8.02
CA GLN A 88 -10.25 -4.50 -7.90
C GLN A 88 -9.84 -5.18 -6.60
N MET A 89 -8.74 -4.77 -5.95
CA MET A 89 -8.34 -5.31 -4.65
C MET A 89 -9.37 -5.02 -3.53
N TRP A 90 -10.28 -4.06 -3.72
CA TRP A 90 -11.36 -3.74 -2.78
C TRP A 90 -12.71 -4.37 -3.17
N ASP A 91 -12.77 -5.13 -4.26
CA ASP A 91 -14.03 -5.77 -4.69
C ASP A 91 -14.49 -6.78 -3.62
N PRO A 92 -15.69 -6.60 -3.03
CA PRO A 92 -16.26 -7.56 -2.09
C PRO A 92 -16.39 -8.98 -2.65
N ALA A 93 -16.46 -9.13 -3.98
CA ALA A 93 -16.60 -10.41 -4.66
C ALA A 93 -15.27 -11.15 -4.92
N GLY A 94 -14.11 -10.53 -4.65
CA GLY A 94 -12.83 -11.20 -4.94
C GLY A 94 -11.52 -10.45 -4.68
N GLY A 95 -11.55 -9.18 -4.29
CA GLY A 95 -10.35 -8.33 -4.15
C GLY A 95 -9.43 -8.66 -2.97
N GLY A 96 -9.92 -9.45 -2.02
CA GLY A 96 -9.15 -9.87 -0.84
C GLY A 96 -9.00 -8.79 0.24
N CYS A 97 -8.93 -7.50 -0.11
CA CYS A 97 -8.91 -6.42 0.86
C CYS A 97 -10.33 -5.99 1.24
N GLN A 98 -10.50 -5.62 2.51
CA GLN A 98 -11.77 -5.20 3.07
C GLN A 98 -11.52 -4.14 4.12
N PHE A 99 -12.49 -3.26 4.34
CA PHE A 99 -12.52 -2.47 5.56
C PHE A 99 -13.95 -2.31 6.05
N ARG A 100 -14.07 -1.92 7.31
CA ARG A 100 -15.34 -1.68 8.00
C ARG A 100 -15.15 -0.57 9.01
N MET A 101 -16.15 0.30 9.16
CA MET A 101 -16.13 1.36 10.16
C MET A 101 -17.03 0.98 11.35
N SER A 102 -16.55 1.26 12.56
CA SER A 102 -17.35 1.13 13.78
C SER A 102 -17.08 2.32 14.70
N GLY A 103 -18.07 3.20 14.84
CA GLY A 103 -17.87 4.47 15.54
C GLY A 103 -16.76 5.29 14.88
N SER A 104 -15.74 5.65 15.66
CA SER A 104 -14.57 6.40 15.20
C SER A 104 -13.38 5.50 14.82
N THR A 105 -13.60 4.21 14.60
CA THR A 105 -12.52 3.26 14.27
C THR A 105 -12.79 2.62 12.92
N LEU A 106 -11.79 2.71 12.04
CA LEU A 106 -11.74 2.00 10.77
C LEU A 106 -10.90 0.74 10.92
N PHE A 107 -11.48 -0.41 10.63
CA PHE A 107 -10.79 -1.70 10.57
C PHE A 107 -10.48 -2.01 9.11
N VAL A 108 -9.22 -2.26 8.78
CA VAL A 108 -8.79 -2.63 7.42
C VAL A 108 -8.12 -3.98 7.48
N PHE A 109 -8.58 -4.91 6.65
CA PHE A 109 -7.92 -6.16 6.35
C PHE A 109 -7.31 -6.05 4.94
N GLY A 110 -5.99 -6.20 4.84
CA GLY A 110 -5.31 -6.10 3.55
C GLY A 110 -3.81 -6.32 3.65
N HIS A 111 -3.14 -6.30 2.50
CA HIS A 111 -1.68 -6.27 2.40
C HIS A 111 -1.14 -4.84 2.61
N ARG A 112 0.18 -4.69 2.62
CA ARG A 112 0.85 -3.41 2.94
C ARG A 112 0.40 -2.25 2.02
N ARG A 113 0.28 -2.47 0.71
CA ARG A 113 -0.14 -1.42 -0.24
C ARG A 113 -1.56 -0.93 0.03
N ALA A 114 -2.50 -1.83 0.32
CA ALA A 114 -3.86 -1.47 0.71
C ALA A 114 -3.87 -0.57 1.96
N HIS A 115 -3.05 -0.90 2.97
CA HIS A 115 -2.88 -0.05 4.15
C HIS A 115 -2.25 1.32 3.84
N ARG A 116 -1.34 1.39 2.87
CA ARG A 116 -0.72 2.66 2.45
C ARG A 116 -1.75 3.59 1.82
N VAL A 117 -2.57 3.09 0.89
CA VAL A 117 -3.65 3.88 0.27
C VAL A 117 -4.60 4.42 1.33
N VAL A 118 -5.00 3.60 2.31
CA VAL A 118 -5.87 4.06 3.40
C VAL A 118 -5.22 5.19 4.19
N ILE A 119 -3.93 5.06 4.54
CA ILE A 119 -3.21 6.11 5.28
C ILE A 119 -3.20 7.42 4.48
N GLU A 120 -2.81 7.37 3.20
CA GLU A 120 -2.74 8.55 2.34
C GLU A 120 -4.09 9.26 2.21
N VAL A 121 -5.18 8.50 2.01
CA VAL A 121 -6.53 9.06 1.96
C VAL A 121 -6.92 9.71 3.29
N LEU A 122 -6.66 9.05 4.42
CA LEU A 122 -6.98 9.58 5.74
C LEU A 122 -6.19 10.86 6.05
N GLU A 123 -4.90 10.89 5.72
CA GLU A 123 -4.04 12.08 5.91
C GLU A 123 -4.57 13.27 5.12
N HIS A 124 -4.89 13.08 3.84
CA HIS A 124 -5.47 14.15 3.01
C HIS A 124 -6.83 14.66 3.52
N LEU A 125 -7.68 13.76 4.02
CA LEU A 125 -8.98 14.14 4.58
C LEU A 125 -8.85 14.92 5.88
N MET A 126 -7.88 14.56 6.73
CA MET A 126 -7.59 15.29 7.97
C MET A 126 -7.03 16.69 7.68
N GLU A 127 -6.12 16.81 6.71
CA GLU A 127 -5.59 18.11 6.27
C GLU A 127 -6.68 19.02 5.71
N ALA A 128 -7.60 18.48 4.91
CA ALA A 128 -8.71 19.24 4.32
C ALA A 128 -9.80 19.66 5.33
N SER A 129 -9.80 19.07 6.53
CA SER A 129 -10.78 19.36 7.59
C SER A 129 -10.32 20.48 8.55
N HIS A 130 -9.14 21.06 8.32
CA HIS A 130 -8.56 22.19 9.05
C HIS A 130 -8.64 23.50 8.25
#